data_AF-A0A7C1P5A9-F1
#
_entry.id   AF-A0A7C1P5A9-F1
#
_cell.length_a   1.000
_cell.length_b   1.000
_cell.length_c   1.000
_cell.angle_alpha   90.00
_cell.angle_beta   90.00
_cell.angle_gamma   90.00
#
_symmetry.space_group_name_H-M   'P 1'
#
loop_
_entity.id
_entity.type
_entity.pdbx_description
1 polymer ?
#
loop_
_entity_poly.entity_id
_entity_poly.type
_entity_poly.pdbx_seq_one_letter_code
_entity_poly.pdbx_strand_id
1 'polypeptide(L)'
;MGKLIWVCGIPFSGKSTIAKRLYRELEWAGKKVVLLDDEQIKRVRSGKDIQKVLDTIGQEYNILVVPSLKILPRKPDLVIWCNPPLKECVKRDRARRIGEEIAAEDSFAYVWKGYSVDADVILIEDNSWEKLQEAVETKFGEINWQTRLDV
;
A
#
# COMPACT_ATOMS: atom_id res chain seq x y z
N MET A 1 -8.13 3.99 -17.02
CA MET A 1 -7.66 4.47 -15.72
C MET A 1 -6.75 3.40 -15.15
N GLY A 2 -5.54 3.74 -14.72
CA GLY A 2 -4.60 2.80 -14.11
C GLY A 2 -5.18 2.11 -12.88
N LYS A 3 -4.82 0.85 -12.66
CA LYS A 3 -5.25 0.05 -11.50
C LYS A 3 -4.56 0.54 -10.22
N LEU A 4 -5.28 0.54 -9.10
CA LEU A 4 -4.83 1.08 -7.82
C LEU A 4 -4.55 -0.03 -6.81
N ILE A 5 -3.31 -0.11 -6.35
CA ILE A 5 -2.86 -0.96 -5.24
C ILE A 5 -2.69 -0.06 -4.01
N TRP A 6 -3.53 -0.26 -3.00
CA TRP A 6 -3.41 0.46 -1.73
C TRP A 6 -2.66 -0.40 -0.71
N VAL A 7 -1.50 0.08 -0.24
CA VAL A 7 -0.71 -0.59 0.80
C VAL A 7 -0.97 0.13 2.13
N CYS A 8 -1.74 -0.50 3.00
CA CYS A 8 -2.18 0.08 4.26
C CYS A 8 -1.59 -0.66 5.46
N GLY A 9 -1.73 -0.06 6.64
CA GLY A 9 -1.20 -0.59 7.90
C GLY A 9 -0.56 0.51 8.75
N ILE A 10 -0.43 0.23 10.04
CA ILE A 10 0.04 1.18 11.05
C ILE A 10 1.42 1.79 10.72
N PRO A 11 1.81 2.92 11.34
CA PRO A 11 3.18 3.40 11.27
C PRO A 11 4.17 2.27 11.58
N PHE A 12 5.28 2.24 10.84
CA PHE A 12 6.34 1.23 10.98
C PHE A 12 5.92 -0.23 10.71
N SER A 13 4.75 -0.45 10.10
CA SER A 13 4.29 -1.78 9.68
C SER A 13 5.10 -2.39 8.53
N GLY A 14 5.97 -1.61 7.88
CA GLY A 14 6.68 -2.03 6.68
C GLY A 14 5.95 -1.73 5.37
N LYS A 15 4.78 -1.07 5.40
CA LYS A 15 4.03 -0.68 4.18
C LYS A 15 4.86 0.02 3.11
N SER A 16 5.74 0.95 3.49
CA SER A 16 6.62 1.64 2.55
C SER A 16 7.69 0.73 1.97
N THR A 17 8.18 -0.24 2.74
CA THR A 17 9.14 -1.26 2.28
C THR A 17 8.49 -2.18 1.25
N ILE A 18 7.30 -2.70 1.58
CA ILE A 18 6.52 -3.56 0.67
C ILE A 18 6.16 -2.81 -0.61
N ALA A 19 5.67 -1.57 -0.50
CA ALA A 19 5.31 -0.75 -1.66
C ALA A 19 6.51 -0.45 -2.57
N LYS A 20 7.68 -0.14 -2.00
CA LYS A 20 8.91 0.09 -2.77
C LYS A 20 9.39 -1.18 -3.47
N ARG A 21 9.34 -2.33 -2.80
CA ARG A 21 9.69 -3.62 -3.41
C ARG A 21 8.73 -3.95 -4.54
N LEU A 22 7.42 -3.88 -4.29
CA LEU A 22 6.38 -4.11 -5.30
C LEU A 22 6.53 -3.19 -6.52
N TYR A 23 6.80 -1.91 -6.29
CA TYR A 23 7.08 -0.96 -7.37
C TYR A 23 8.24 -1.42 -8.26
N ARG A 24 9.40 -1.74 -7.67
CA ARG A 24 10.60 -2.17 -8.43
C ARG A 24 10.35 -3.42 -9.25
N GLU A 25 9.67 -4.40 -8.67
CA GLU A 25 9.39 -5.67 -9.32
C GLU A 25 8.42 -5.50 -10.50
N LEU A 26 7.38 -4.68 -10.34
CA LEU A 26 6.47 -4.33 -11.43
C LEU A 26 7.18 -3.54 -12.54
N GLU A 27 8.05 -2.59 -12.17
CA GLU A 27 8.84 -1.79 -13.09
C GLU A 27 9.80 -2.69 -13.90
N TRP A 28 10.52 -3.60 -13.23
CA TRP A 28 11.41 -4.56 -13.88
C TRP A 28 10.68 -5.56 -14.78
N ALA A 29 9.46 -5.92 -14.43
CA ALA A 29 8.57 -6.70 -15.30
C ALA A 29 8.01 -5.88 -16.48
N GLY A 30 8.47 -4.64 -16.69
CA GLY A 30 8.09 -3.78 -17.80
C GLY A 30 6.70 -3.16 -17.66
N LYS A 31 6.09 -3.20 -16.46
CA LYS A 31 4.80 -2.55 -16.22
C LYS A 31 5.02 -1.04 -16.09
N LYS A 32 4.13 -0.25 -16.68
CA LYS A 32 4.04 1.20 -16.40
C LYS A 32 3.45 1.39 -15.00
N VAL A 33 4.32 1.46 -13.99
CA VAL A 33 3.96 1.57 -12.58
C VAL A 33 4.49 2.88 -11.99
N VAL A 34 3.77 3.44 -11.03
CA VAL A 34 4.22 4.58 -10.23
C VAL A 34 4.00 4.31 -8.75
N LEU A 35 4.96 4.71 -7.92
CA LEU A 35 4.85 4.72 -6.47
C LEU A 35 4.46 6.13 -6.01
N LEU A 36 3.29 6.26 -5.39
CA LEU A 36 2.81 7.53 -4.82
C LEU A 36 2.98 7.49 -3.31
N ASP A 37 4.02 8.13 -2.80
CA ASP A 37 4.31 8.08 -1.38
C ASP A 37 3.38 8.96 -0.53
N ASP A 38 3.44 8.73 0.78
CA ASP A 38 2.65 9.49 1.74
C ASP A 38 2.95 10.99 1.70
N GLU A 39 4.14 11.45 1.31
CA GLU A 39 4.43 12.89 1.22
C GLU A 39 3.71 13.54 0.03
N GLN A 40 3.73 12.87 -1.12
CA GLN A 40 3.01 13.30 -2.32
C GLN A 40 1.51 13.37 -2.07
N ILE A 41 0.96 12.42 -1.30
CA ILE A 41 -0.47 12.40 -0.94
C ILE A 41 -0.78 13.36 0.23
N LYS A 42 0.13 13.55 1.20
CA LYS A 42 -0.07 14.45 2.34
C LYS A 42 -0.13 15.92 1.95
N ARG A 43 0.55 16.33 0.88
CA ARG A 43 0.48 17.69 0.34
C ARG A 43 -0.90 18.05 -0.22
N VAL A 44 -1.77 17.05 -0.39
CA VAL A 44 -3.10 17.19 -0.93
C VAL A 44 -4.11 17.41 0.20
N ARG A 45 -4.86 18.53 0.12
CA ARG A 45 -5.68 19.04 1.22
C ARG A 45 -7.07 18.40 1.34
N SER A 46 -7.60 17.81 0.26
CA SER A 46 -8.93 17.21 0.24
C SER A 46 -8.96 15.87 -0.51
N GLY A 47 -9.96 15.03 -0.21
CA GLY A 47 -10.17 13.78 -0.95
C GLY A 47 -10.44 13.99 -2.44
N LYS A 48 -11.10 15.09 -2.83
CA LYS A 48 -11.33 15.44 -4.24
C LYS A 48 -10.01 15.71 -4.98
N ASP A 49 -9.07 16.37 -4.31
CA ASP A 49 -7.76 16.64 -4.89
C ASP A 49 -6.92 15.36 -5.01
N ILE A 50 -7.05 14.43 -4.05
CA ILE A 50 -6.38 13.11 -4.14
C ILE A 50 -6.92 12.34 -5.34
N GLN A 51 -8.25 12.35 -5.55
CA GLN A 51 -8.86 11.70 -6.71
C GLN A 51 -8.31 12.28 -8.02
N LYS A 52 -8.22 13.62 -8.12
CA LYS A 52 -7.68 14.29 -9.30
C LYS A 52 -6.23 13.91 -9.59
N VAL A 53 -5.39 13.77 -8.56
CA VAL A 53 -4.01 13.29 -8.69
C VAL A 53 -4.01 11.84 -9.20
N LEU A 54 -4.80 10.96 -8.59
CA LEU A 54 -4.89 9.55 -9.01
C LEU A 54 -5.39 9.42 -10.45
N ASP A 55 -6.36 10.23 -10.87
CA ASP A 55 -6.91 10.20 -12.22
C ASP A 55 -5.90 10.69 -13.25
N THR A 56 -5.20 11.80 -12.95
CA THR A 56 -4.20 12.39 -13.84
C THR A 56 -3.04 11.42 -14.05
N ILE A 57 -2.49 10.89 -12.96
CA ILE A 57 -1.38 9.93 -13.01
C ILE A 57 -1.84 8.61 -13.64
N GLY A 58 -3.06 8.17 -13.36
CA GLY A 58 -3.65 6.97 -13.94
C GLY A 58 -3.99 7.06 -15.43
N GLN A 59 -3.74 8.19 -16.10
CA GLN A 59 -3.75 8.28 -17.57
C GLN A 59 -2.42 7.84 -18.19
N GLU A 60 -1.31 8.01 -17.46
CA GLU A 60 0.05 7.69 -17.93
C GLU A 60 0.52 6.32 -17.45
N TYR A 61 0.13 5.94 -16.23
CA TYR A 61 0.54 4.70 -15.58
C TYR A 61 -0.59 3.66 -15.51
N ASN A 62 -0.22 2.40 -15.74
CA ASN A 62 -1.13 1.25 -15.68
C ASN A 62 -1.39 0.81 -14.25
N ILE A 63 -0.43 1.02 -13.35
CA ILE A 63 -0.49 0.59 -11.95
C ILE A 63 -0.03 1.71 -11.04
N LEU A 64 -0.83 2.02 -10.02
CA LEU A 64 -0.52 3.00 -8.99
C LEU A 64 -0.36 2.27 -7.66
N VAL A 65 0.83 2.31 -7.08
CA VAL A 65 1.11 1.74 -5.75
C VAL A 65 1.11 2.87 -4.74
N VAL A 66 0.24 2.78 -3.74
CA VAL A 66 0.00 3.85 -2.77
C VAL A 66 0.19 3.33 -1.34
N PRO A 67 1.35 3.52 -0.70
CA PRO A 67 1.50 3.28 0.73
C PRO A 67 0.91 4.44 1.53
N SER A 68 -0.29 4.27 2.10
CA SER A 68 -0.90 5.34 2.91
C SER A 68 -1.72 4.85 4.08
N LEU A 69 -1.71 5.64 5.16
CA LEU A 69 -2.64 5.55 6.28
C LEU A 69 -3.99 6.18 5.96
N LYS A 70 -4.06 7.09 4.98
CA LYS A 70 -5.29 7.78 4.63
C LYS A 70 -6.17 6.88 3.78
N ILE A 71 -7.47 6.93 4.07
CA ILE A 71 -8.51 6.39 3.22
C ILE A 71 -8.43 7.11 1.87
N LEU A 72 -8.25 6.34 0.80
CA LEU A 72 -8.25 6.87 -0.56
C LEU A 72 -9.69 7.16 -1.01
N PRO A 73 -9.94 8.21 -1.81
CA PRO A 73 -11.27 8.53 -2.35
C PRO A 73 -11.75 7.52 -3.42
N ARG A 74 -10.80 6.80 -4.02
CA ARG A 74 -11.03 5.79 -5.04
C ARG A 74 -10.96 4.40 -4.44
N LYS A 75 -11.93 3.54 -4.77
CA LYS A 75 -11.87 2.11 -4.46
C LYS A 75 -10.58 1.49 -5.04
N PRO A 76 -9.73 0.87 -4.20
CA PRO A 76 -8.57 0.12 -4.69
C PRO A 76 -8.98 -1.13 -5.45
N ASP A 77 -8.20 -1.46 -6.48
CA ASP A 77 -8.31 -2.73 -7.20
C ASP A 77 -7.70 -3.89 -6.39
N LEU A 78 -6.73 -3.57 -5.51
CA LEU A 78 -6.14 -4.48 -4.55
C LEU A 78 -5.75 -3.73 -3.27
N VAL A 79 -6.02 -4.33 -2.11
CA VAL A 79 -5.58 -3.83 -0.81
C VAL A 79 -4.54 -4.77 -0.23
N ILE A 80 -3.36 -4.24 0.11
CA ILE A 80 -2.30 -4.96 0.80
C ILE A 80 -2.25 -4.42 2.23
N TRP A 81 -2.69 -5.23 3.18
CA TRP A 81 -2.69 -4.88 4.59
C TRP A 81 -1.43 -5.42 5.27
N CYS A 82 -0.53 -4.51 5.64
CA CYS A 82 0.67 -4.82 6.41
C CYS A 82 0.33 -4.79 7.90
N ASN A 83 0.22 -5.96 8.51
CA ASN A 83 -0.24 -6.13 9.90
C ASN A 83 0.75 -6.89 10.80
N PRO A 84 2.00 -6.44 10.94
CA PRO A 84 2.86 -7.03 11.95
C PRO A 84 2.34 -6.70 13.36
N PRO A 85 2.72 -7.49 14.38
CA PRO A 85 2.34 -7.22 15.76
C PRO A 85 2.74 -5.80 16.20
N LEU A 86 1.83 -5.08 16.87
CA LEU A 86 2.05 -3.69 17.33
C LEU A 86 3.36 -3.53 18.11
N LYS A 87 3.70 -4.50 18.97
CA LYS A 87 4.95 -4.52 19.73
C LYS A 87 6.20 -4.37 18.84
N GLU A 88 6.18 -4.96 17.64
CA GLU A 88 7.31 -4.89 16.70
C GLU A 88 7.34 -3.53 15.99
N CYS A 89 6.18 -2.95 15.67
CA CYS A 89 6.09 -1.59 15.16
C CYS A 89 6.63 -0.57 16.17
N VAL A 90 6.26 -0.71 17.45
CA VAL A 90 6.74 0.16 18.55
C VAL A 90 8.26 0.07 18.70
N LYS A 91 8.85 -1.12 18.63
CA LYS A 91 10.32 -1.27 18.66
C LYS A 91 11.01 -0.54 17.49
N ARG A 92 10.39 -0.49 16.32
CA ARG A 92 10.93 0.18 15.12
C ARG A 92 10.71 1.69 15.16
N ASP A 93 9.77 2.16 15.96
CA ASP A 93 9.39 3.56 16.09
C ASP A 93 10.38 4.36 16.97
N ARG A 94 11.56 4.62 16.41
CA ARG A 94 12.58 5.46 17.04
C ARG A 94 12.09 6.89 17.31
N ALA A 95 11.07 7.34 16.59
CA ALA A 95 10.51 8.69 16.67
C ALA A 95 9.30 8.80 17.61
N ARG A 96 8.87 7.70 18.24
CA ARG A 96 7.71 7.61 19.16
C ARG A 96 6.37 8.10 18.58
N ARG A 97 6.19 8.01 17.26
CA ARG A 97 4.96 8.44 16.55
C ARG A 97 3.75 7.53 16.80
N ILE A 98 3.96 6.26 17.12
CA ILE A 98 2.89 5.29 17.40
C ILE A 98 2.11 5.68 18.66
N GLY A 99 2.77 6.26 19.67
CA GLY A 99 2.11 6.69 20.90
C GLY A 99 1.15 7.87 20.72
N GLU A 100 1.31 8.67 19.66
CA GLU A 100 0.43 9.79 19.32
C GLU A 100 -0.70 9.36 18.37
N GLU A 101 -0.46 8.37 17.50
CA GLU A 101 -1.41 7.95 16.46
C GLU A 101 -2.23 6.69 16.83
N ILE A 102 -1.80 5.89 17.81
CA ILE A 102 -2.42 4.60 18.17
C ILE A 102 -2.72 4.55 19.67
N ALA A 103 -3.75 5.31 20.06
CA ALA A 103 -4.48 5.10 21.31
C ALA A 103 -5.82 4.43 21.00
N ALA A 104 -5.79 3.24 20.38
CA ALA A 104 -6.95 2.34 20.32
C ALA A 104 -6.49 0.94 19.89
N GLU A 105 -6.91 -0.06 20.65
CA GLU A 105 -6.98 -1.46 20.24
C GLU A 105 -7.77 -1.55 18.91
N ASP A 106 -7.35 -2.47 18.05
CA ASP A 106 -7.82 -2.68 16.67
C ASP A 106 -7.38 -1.64 15.63
N SER A 107 -6.07 -1.67 15.35
CA SER A 107 -5.43 -1.05 14.18
C SER A 107 -6.12 -1.32 12.85
N PHE A 108 -6.84 -2.45 12.72
CA PHE A 108 -7.66 -2.75 11.55
C PHE A 108 -8.92 -1.87 11.50
N ALA A 109 -9.70 -1.81 12.59
CA ALA A 109 -10.93 -1.02 12.65
C ALA A 109 -10.66 0.48 12.46
N TYR A 110 -9.50 1.00 12.90
CA TYR A 110 -9.12 2.39 12.71
C TYR A 110 -8.89 2.76 11.23
N VAL A 111 -8.22 1.90 10.46
CA VAL A 111 -7.98 2.11 9.03
C VAL A 111 -9.24 1.78 8.20
N TRP A 112 -10.05 0.84 8.66
CA TRP A 112 -11.11 0.20 7.87
C TRP A 112 -12.52 0.75 8.10
N LYS A 113 -12.75 1.55 9.15
CA LYS A 113 -14.08 2.11 9.50
C LYS A 113 -14.79 2.90 8.38
N GLY A 114 -14.11 3.22 7.27
CA GLY A 114 -14.67 3.93 6.12
C GLY A 114 -14.84 3.11 4.84
N TYR A 115 -14.51 1.81 4.80
CA TYR A 115 -14.65 0.98 3.61
C TYR A 115 -15.58 -0.22 3.87
N SER A 116 -16.73 -0.26 3.20
CA SER A 116 -17.45 -1.50 2.90
C SER A 116 -16.81 -2.10 1.64
N VAL A 117 -16.00 -3.14 1.76
CA VAL A 117 -15.06 -3.49 0.69
C VAL A 117 -15.42 -4.80 0.02
N ASP A 118 -15.94 -4.67 -1.20
CA ASP A 118 -15.82 -5.66 -2.26
C ASP A 118 -14.46 -5.52 -2.98
N ALA A 119 -13.38 -5.15 -2.28
CA ALA A 119 -12.03 -5.14 -2.82
C ALA A 119 -11.26 -6.33 -2.27
N ASP A 120 -10.40 -6.94 -3.10
CA ASP A 120 -9.59 -8.05 -2.65
C ASP A 120 -8.53 -7.56 -1.67
N VAL A 121 -8.56 -8.13 -0.47
CA VAL A 121 -7.68 -7.77 0.63
C VAL A 121 -6.70 -8.92 0.83
N ILE A 122 -5.42 -8.60 0.79
CA ILE A 122 -4.36 -9.53 1.17
C ILE A 122 -3.79 -9.08 2.49
N LEU A 123 -3.77 -9.99 3.45
CA LEU A 123 -3.12 -9.81 4.73
C LEU A 123 -1.67 -10.29 4.65
N ILE A 124 -0.74 -9.39 4.98
CA ILE A 124 0.69 -9.69 5.10
C ILE A 124 1.09 -9.49 6.56
N GLU A 125 1.17 -10.62 7.29
CA GLU A 125 1.64 -10.66 8.69
C GLU A 125 3.15 -10.89 8.77
N ASP A 126 3.71 -11.73 7.88
CA ASP A 126 5.10 -12.22 7.96
C ASP A 126 5.97 -11.82 6.76
N ASN A 127 5.58 -10.79 5.99
CA ASN A 127 6.25 -10.43 4.72
C ASN A 127 6.32 -11.57 3.69
N SER A 128 5.40 -12.55 3.73
CA SER A 128 5.36 -13.62 2.71
C SER A 128 5.18 -12.98 1.33
N TRP A 129 6.27 -13.05 0.57
CA TRP A 129 6.37 -12.43 -0.73
C TRP A 129 5.56 -13.21 -1.76
N GLU A 130 5.47 -14.53 -1.57
CA GLU A 130 4.76 -15.47 -2.44
C GLU A 130 3.26 -15.14 -2.48
N LYS A 131 2.64 -14.94 -1.31
CA LYS A 131 1.22 -14.53 -1.22
C LYS A 131 0.94 -13.21 -1.91
N LEU A 132 1.88 -12.27 -1.81
CA LEU A 132 1.76 -11.00 -2.51
C LEU A 132 1.86 -11.21 -4.02
N GLN A 133 2.83 -12.00 -4.49
CA GLN A 133 3.03 -12.28 -5.91
C GLN A 133 1.78 -12.91 -6.53
N GLU A 134 1.24 -13.97 -5.92
CA GLU A 134 0.04 -14.66 -6.39
C GLU A 134 -1.16 -13.72 -6.56
N ALA A 135 -1.38 -12.88 -5.55
CA ALA A 135 -2.53 -11.99 -5.56
C ALA A 135 -2.35 -10.80 -6.52
N VAL A 136 -1.12 -10.33 -6.72
CA VAL A 136 -0.82 -9.36 -7.78
C VAL A 136 -0.97 -10.01 -9.16
N GLU A 137 -0.51 -11.24 -9.38
CA GLU A 137 -0.71 -11.93 -10.65
C GLU A 137 -2.18 -12.15 -10.97
N THR A 138 -2.95 -12.59 -9.97
CA THR A 138 -4.41 -12.78 -10.08
C THR A 138 -5.12 -11.50 -10.54
N LYS A 139 -4.68 -10.34 -10.05
CA LYS A 139 -5.33 -9.05 -10.36
C LYS A 139 -4.74 -8.31 -11.55
N PHE A 140 -3.45 -8.47 -11.83
CA PHE A 140 -2.69 -7.64 -12.78
C PHE A 140 -2.11 -8.44 -13.94
N GLY A 141 -2.40 -9.75 -13.99
CA GLY A 141 -1.89 -10.69 -14.98
C GLY A 141 -0.48 -11.15 -14.65
N GLU A 142 0.06 -12.03 -15.49
CA GLU A 142 1.39 -12.60 -15.32
C GLU A 142 2.48 -11.51 -15.20
N ILE A 143 3.37 -11.71 -14.24
CA ILE A 143 4.49 -10.84 -13.92
C ILE A 143 5.75 -11.71 -13.92
N ASN A 144 6.74 -11.30 -14.71
CA ASN A 144 8.04 -11.95 -14.67
C ASN A 144 8.80 -11.44 -13.45
N TRP A 145 8.60 -12.10 -12.30
CA TRP A 145 9.29 -11.76 -11.06
C TRP A 145 10.76 -12.11 -11.18
N GLN A 146 11.63 -11.09 -11.13
CA GLN A 146 13.06 -11.34 -11.00
C GLN A 146 13.38 -11.47 -9.51
N THR A 147 13.41 -12.70 -9.00
CA THR A 147 13.94 -12.97 -7.67
C THR A 147 15.43 -12.62 -7.63
N ARG A 148 15.77 -11.42 -7.16
CA ARG A 148 17.11 -11.14 -6.64
C ARG A 148 17.13 -11.41 -5.14
N LEU A 149 18.14 -12.17 -4.74
CA LEU A 149 18.50 -12.47 -3.34
C LEU A 149 19.24 -11.31 -2.64
N ASP A 150 19.32 -10.11 -3.26
CA ASP A 150 20.22 -9.07 -2.80
C ASP A 150 19.46 -7.83 -2.30
N VAL A 151 19.18 -7.79 -0.98
CA VAL A 151 19.37 -6.62 -0.11
C VAL A 151 19.75 -7.09 1.30
#